data_AF-A0A7W0NC55-F1
#
_entry.id   AF-A0A7W0NC55-F1
#
_cell.length_a   1.000
_cell.length_b   1.000
_cell.length_c   1.000
_cell.angle_alpha   90.00
_cell.angle_beta   90.00
_cell.angle_gamma   90.00
#
_symmetry.space_group_name_H-M   'P 1'
#
loop_
_entity.id
_entity.type
_entity.pdbx_description
1 polymer ?
#
loop_
_entity_poly.entity_id
_entity_poly.type
_entity_poly.pdbx_seq_one_letter_code
_entity_poly.pdbx_strand_id
1 'polypeptide(L)'
;MNANLTPRREAMVRQKVETGLFNNASEVVREAPRLSGEKDRLNGLKSAIAVGEAQYARGETIPFAPELVKEMKRDAVRMAEAGEQPDPDVCP
;
A
#
# COMPACT_ATOMS: atom_id res chain seq x y z
N MET A 1 17.32 7.99 -17.68
CA MET A 1 16.07 7.28 -18.04
C MET A 1 15.22 8.25 -18.84
N ASN A 2 14.76 7.89 -20.05
CA ASN A 2 13.87 8.74 -20.85
C ASN A 2 12.43 8.25 -20.68
N ALA A 3 11.52 9.14 -20.26
CA ALA A 3 10.10 8.87 -20.16
C ALA A 3 9.36 9.78 -21.13
N ASN A 4 8.61 9.21 -22.07
CA ASN A 4 7.80 9.98 -23.01
C ASN A 4 6.44 10.29 -22.38
N LEU A 5 6.07 11.57 -22.36
CA LEU A 5 4.81 12.04 -21.79
C LEU A 5 3.84 12.42 -22.91
N THR A 6 2.55 12.25 -22.65
CA THR A 6 1.52 12.84 -23.53
C THR A 6 1.56 14.37 -23.43
N PRO A 7 1.19 15.14 -24.47
CA PRO A 7 1.23 16.61 -24.44
C PRO A 7 0.50 17.24 -23.24
N ARG A 8 -0.62 16.66 -22.82
CA ARG A 8 -1.36 17.08 -21.61
C ARG A 8 -0.54 16.93 -20.33
N ARG A 9 0.25 15.86 -20.20
CA ARG A 9 1.10 15.59 -19.03
C ARG A 9 2.32 16.51 -19.03
N GLU A 10 2.89 16.81 -20.19
CA GLU A 10 3.97 17.81 -20.31
C GLU A 10 3.52 19.19 -19.83
N ALA A 11 2.32 19.62 -20.24
CA ALA A 11 1.73 20.88 -19.78
C ALA A 11 1.56 20.91 -18.24
N MET A 12 1.09 19.82 -17.64
CA MET A 12 0.96 19.71 -16.19
C MET A 12 2.32 19.75 -15.47
N VAL A 13 3.34 19.10 -16.04
CA VAL A 13 4.71 19.14 -15.49
C VAL A 13 5.28 20.55 -15.55
N ARG A 14 5.10 21.24 -16.68
CA ARG A 14 5.56 22.63 -16.86
C ARG A 14 4.91 23.56 -15.85
N GLN A 15 3.59 23.48 -15.68
CA GLN A 15 2.85 24.28 -14.70
C GLN A 15 3.39 24.06 -13.27
N LYS A 16 3.71 22.82 -12.88
CA LYS A 16 4.27 22.50 -11.55
C LYS A 16 5.68 23.04 -11.33
N VAL A 17 6.48 23.19 -12.38
CA VAL A 17 7.80 23.84 -12.28
C VAL A 17 7.62 25.36 -12.16
N GLU A 18 6.68 25.93 -12.90
CA GLU A 18 6.36 27.36 -12.84
C GLU A 18 5.83 27.82 -11.48
N THR A 19 5.23 26.94 -10.67
CA THR A 19 4.84 27.28 -9.28
C THR A 19 6.04 27.42 -8.33
N GLY A 20 7.26 27.08 -8.76
CA GLY A 20 8.47 27.10 -7.94
C GLY A 20 8.56 25.96 -6.93
N LEU A 21 7.61 25.02 -6.92
CA LEU A 21 7.62 23.85 -6.03
C LEU A 21 8.67 22.81 -6.46
N PHE A 22 9.07 22.82 -7.73
CA PHE A 22 10.06 21.93 -8.31
C PHE A 22 11.04 22.72 -9.17
N ASN A 23 12.32 22.36 -9.14
CA ASN A 23 13.38 23.07 -9.87
C ASN A 23 13.44 22.68 -11.36
N ASN A 24 12.98 21.48 -11.69
CA ASN A 24 12.98 20.97 -13.08
C ASN A 24 11.95 19.85 -13.28
N ALA A 25 11.67 19.56 -14.56
CA ALA A 25 10.74 18.51 -14.96
C ALA A 25 11.13 17.11 -14.45
N SER A 26 12.43 16.80 -14.39
CA SER A 26 12.92 15.50 -13.89
C SER A 26 12.60 15.30 -12.40
N GLU A 27 12.54 16.37 -11.62
CA GLU A 27 12.13 16.34 -10.22
C GLU A 27 10.64 16.04 -10.08
N VAL A 28 9.79 16.69 -10.88
CA VAL A 28 8.34 16.42 -10.93
C VAL A 28 8.06 14.96 -11.28
N VAL A 29 8.78 14.41 -12.27
CA VAL A 29 8.60 13.02 -12.73
C VAL A 29 9.10 12.02 -11.68
N ARG A 30 10.18 12.31 -10.95
CA ARG A 30 10.66 11.44 -9.86
C ARG A 30 9.70 11.41 -8.67
N GLU A 31 9.01 12.52 -8.39
CA GLU A 31 8.11 12.59 -7.23
C GLU A 31 6.70 12.04 -7.54
N ALA A 32 6.34 11.92 -8.82
CA ALA A 32 5.02 11.43 -9.22
C ALA A 32 4.70 9.99 -8.76
N PRO A 33 5.62 8.99 -8.88
CA PRO A 33 5.39 7.65 -8.34
C PRO A 33 5.25 7.63 -6.82
N ARG A 34 5.98 8.50 -6.10
CA ARG A 34 5.92 8.57 -4.64
C ARG A 34 4.52 8.96 -4.16
N LEU A 35 3.94 9.99 -4.79
CA LEU A 35 2.57 10.43 -4.55
C LEU A 35 1.52 9.40 -5.02
N SER A 36 1.86 8.56 -6.02
CA SER A 36 1.02 7.44 -6.43
C SER A 36 1.03 6.33 -5.38
N GLY A 37 2.20 6.00 -4.82
CA GLY A 37 2.36 4.91 -3.87
C GLY A 37 1.47 5.05 -2.63
N GLU A 38 1.25 6.27 -2.14
CA GLU A 38 0.33 6.51 -1.01
C GLU A 38 -1.13 6.23 -1.38
N LYS A 39 -1.56 6.60 -2.58
CA LYS A 39 -2.89 6.27 -3.09
C LYS A 39 -3.05 4.76 -3.33
N ASP A 40 -2.00 4.13 -3.85
CA ASP A 40 -2.00 2.69 -4.11
C ASP A 40 -2.10 1.91 -2.80
N ARG A 41 -1.38 2.32 -1.74
CA ARG A 41 -1.51 1.74 -0.39
C ARG A 41 -2.91 1.91 0.19
N LEU A 42 -3.51 3.09 0.05
CA LEU A 42 -4.87 3.34 0.52
C LEU A 42 -5.90 2.48 -0.25
N ASN A 43 -5.74 2.32 -1.55
CA ASN A 43 -6.61 1.48 -2.36
C ASN A 43 -6.44 -0.01 -2.01
N GLY A 44 -5.21 -0.45 -1.71
CA GLY A 44 -4.91 -1.77 -1.19
C GLY A 44 -5.65 -2.05 0.12
N LEU A 45 -5.54 -1.13 1.09
CA LEU A 45 -6.24 -1.23 2.38
C LEU A 45 -7.77 -1.32 2.19
N LYS A 46 -8.36 -0.45 1.36
CA LYS A 46 -9.81 -0.49 1.08
C LYS A 46 -10.25 -1.82 0.47
N SER A 47 -9.43 -2.38 -0.42
CA SER A 47 -9.70 -3.66 -1.06
C SER A 47 -9.64 -4.80 -0.05
N ALA A 48 -8.66 -4.80 0.84
CA ALA A 48 -8.54 -5.79 1.93
C ALA A 48 -9.74 -5.72 2.89
N ILE A 49 -10.20 -4.51 3.25
CA ILE A 49 -11.40 -4.32 4.07
C ILE A 49 -12.63 -4.90 3.37
N ALA A 50 -12.83 -4.62 2.09
CA ALA A 50 -13.98 -5.14 1.34
C ALA A 50 -14.01 -6.67 1.30
N VAL A 51 -12.84 -7.31 1.22
CA VAL A 51 -12.74 -8.78 1.34
C VAL A 51 -13.20 -9.24 2.73
N GLY A 52 -12.72 -8.60 3.80
CA GLY A 52 -13.13 -8.91 5.18
C GLY A 52 -14.62 -8.70 5.43
N GLU A 53 -15.22 -7.62 4.90
CA GLU A 53 -16.65 -7.37 4.99
C GLU A 53 -17.46 -8.46 4.27
N ALA A 54 -17.00 -8.90 3.10
CA ALA A 54 -17.65 -9.98 2.37
C ALA A 54 -17.55 -11.33 3.11
N GLN A 55 -16.41 -11.62 3.74
CA GLN A 55 -16.22 -12.81 4.60
C GLN A 55 -17.16 -12.76 5.81
N TYR A 56 -17.23 -11.60 6.47
CA TYR A 56 -18.14 -11.36 7.59
C TYR A 56 -19.60 -11.57 7.20
N ALA A 57 -20.02 -11.03 6.06
CA ALA A 57 -21.39 -11.20 5.55
C ALA A 57 -21.74 -12.66 5.22
N ARG A 58 -20.74 -13.49 4.87
CA ARG A 58 -20.92 -14.95 4.67
C ARG A 58 -20.84 -15.77 5.96
N GLY A 59 -20.56 -15.13 7.10
CA GLY A 59 -20.39 -15.81 8.38
C GLY A 59 -19.06 -16.55 8.52
N GLU A 60 -18.05 -16.23 7.69
CA GLU A 60 -16.70 -16.79 7.75
C GLU A 60 -15.89 -16.14 8.87
N THR A 61 -16.45 -16.15 10.09
CA THR A 61 -15.88 -15.50 11.27
C THR A 61 -15.64 -16.51 12.37
N ILE A 62 -14.54 -16.33 13.08
CA ILE A 62 -14.22 -17.08 14.29
C ILE A 62 -14.37 -16.17 15.51
N PRO A 63 -14.97 -16.64 16.63
CA PRO A 63 -15.06 -15.85 17.84
C PRO A 63 -13.68 -15.44 18.35
N PHE A 64 -13.53 -14.18 18.73
CA PHE A 64 -12.30 -13.68 19.34
C PHE A 64 -12.21 -14.09 20.81
N ALA A 65 -11.79 -15.34 21.04
CA ALA A 65 -11.69 -15.97 22.36
C ALA A 65 -10.22 -16.13 22.82
N PRO A 66 -9.96 -16.27 24.13
CA PRO A 66 -8.60 -16.47 24.67
C PRO A 66 -7.82 -17.63 24.03
N GLU A 67 -8.54 -18.70 23.67
CA GLU A 67 -8.01 -19.92 23.06
C GLU A 67 -7.47 -19.63 21.66
N LEU A 68 -8.20 -18.84 20.86
CA LEU A 68 -7.77 -18.39 19.55
C LEU A 68 -6.50 -17.55 19.67
N VAL A 69 -6.45 -16.63 20.63
CA VAL A 69 -5.24 -15.81 20.88
C VAL A 69 -4.04 -16.67 21.26
N LYS A 70 -4.26 -17.73 22.05
CA LYS A 70 -3.20 -18.68 22.42
C LYS A 70 -2.69 -19.46 21.22
N GLU A 71 -3.58 -19.87 20.32
CA GLU A 71 -3.23 -20.55 19.07
C GLU A 71 -2.43 -19.63 18.14
N MET A 72 -2.93 -18.41 17.87
CA MET A 72 -2.23 -17.42 17.05
C MET A 72 -0.80 -17.15 17.54
N LYS A 73 -0.59 -17.08 18.87
CA LYS A 73 0.75 -16.91 19.45
C LYS A 73 1.66 -18.10 19.16
N ARG A 74 1.14 -19.33 19.26
CA ARG A 74 1.92 -20.55 18.97
C ARG A 74 2.30 -20.62 17.49
N ASP A 75 1.38 -20.24 16.61
CA ASP A 75 1.64 -20.21 15.17
C ASP A 75 2.67 -19.14 14.82
N ALA A 76 2.56 -17.93 15.39
CA ALA A 76 3.54 -16.87 15.18
C ALA A 76 4.97 -17.28 15.59
N VAL A 77 5.13 -17.99 16.71
CA VAL A 77 6.44 -18.53 17.14
C VAL A 77 6.94 -19.56 16.12
N ARG A 78 6.10 -20.49 15.68
CA ARG A 78 6.48 -21.50 14.69
C ARG A 78 6.93 -20.88 13.35
N MET A 79 6.18 -19.89 12.87
CA MET A 79 6.50 -19.17 11.63
C MET A 79 7.83 -18.44 11.76
N ALA A 80 8.08 -17.78 12.89
CA ALA A 80 9.35 -17.11 13.16
C ALA A 80 10.53 -18.10 13.22
N GLU A 81 10.36 -19.27 13.86
CA GLU A 81 11.37 -20.34 13.90
C GLU A 81 11.64 -20.92 12.51
N ALA A 82 10.63 -20.97 11.64
CA ALA A 82 10.76 -21.37 10.24
C ALA A 82 11.40 -20.30 9.35
N GLY A 83 11.66 -19.10 9.89
CA GLY A 83 12.23 -17.97 9.14
C GLY A 83 11.24 -17.25 8.24
N GLU A 84 9.93 -17.50 8.40
CA GLU A 84 8.89 -16.77 7.67
C GLU A 84 8.88 -15.30 8.11
N GLN A 85 8.73 -14.40 7.14
CA GLN A 85 8.60 -12.97 7.40
C GLN A 85 7.11 -12.60 7.40
N PRO A 86 6.67 -11.72 8.32
CA PRO A 86 5.34 -11.16 8.26
C PRO A 86 5.11 -10.44 6.92
N ASP A 87 3.83 -10.31 6.56
CA ASP A 87 3.46 -9.55 5.37
C ASP A 87 4.06 -8.13 5.45
N PRO A 88 4.75 -7.65 4.39
CA PRO A 88 5.28 -6.29 4.36
C PRO A 88 4.23 -5.20 4.62
N ASP A 89 2.94 -5.47 4.35
CA ASP A 89 1.85 -4.54 4.64
C ASP A 89 1.67 -4.28 6.14
N VAL A 90 2.10 -5.20 7.01
CA VAL A 90 2.04 -5.07 8.48
C VAL A 90 3.38 -4.74 9.14
N CYS A 91 4.48 -4.71 8.38
CA CYS A 91 5.82 -4.38 8.86
C CYS A 91 6.42 -3.19 8.05
N PRO A 92 6.17 -1.93 8.46
CA PRO A 92 6.73 -0.74 7.82
C PRO A 92 8.23 -0.54 8.08
#